data_AF-A0A9D6VFI3-F1
#
_entry.id   AF-A0A9D6VFI3-F1
#
_cell.length_a   1.000
_cell.length_b   1.000
_cell.length_c   1.000
_cell.angle_alpha   90.00
_cell.angle_beta   90.00
_cell.angle_gamma   90.00
#
_symmetry.space_group_name_H-M   'P 1'
#
loop_
_entity.id
_entity.type
_entity.pdbx_description
1 polymer ?
#
loop_
_entity_poly.entity_id
_entity_poly.type
_entity_poly.pdbx_seq_one_letter_code
_entity_poly.pdbx_strand_id
1 'polypeptide(L)'
;MVEVPQGEEPTIATVQDVSKLQNQAFFKNAQNGDKVLIYSQAKKAILYRPSTDKIIEVGPVNIGDSQGSQQNSDNTGTTQPQ
;
A
#
# COMPACT_ATOMS: atom_id res chain seq x y z
N MET A 1 20.46 9.19 23.54
CA MET A 1 20.10 8.45 22.30
C MET A 1 18.62 8.69 22.06
N VAL A 2 18.24 9.09 20.85
CA VAL A 2 16.85 9.41 20.52
C VAL A 2 16.26 8.22 19.77
N GLU A 3 15.17 7.68 20.31
CA GLU A 3 14.43 6.54 19.75
C GLU A 3 13.67 7.00 18.50
N VAL A 4 13.97 6.37 17.37
CA VAL A 4 13.10 6.39 16.19
C VAL A 4 11.79 5.71 16.62
N PRO A 5 10.59 6.20 16.26
CA PRO A 5 9.40 5.38 16.39
C PRO A 5 9.60 4.14 15.51
N GLN A 6 10.01 3.05 16.13
CA GLN A 6 10.30 1.78 15.49
C GLN A 6 8.95 1.12 15.19
N GLY A 7 8.73 0.68 13.95
CA GLY A 7 7.77 -0.40 13.69
C GLY A 7 6.51 -0.08 12.91
N GLU A 8 6.56 0.77 11.87
CA GLU A 8 5.60 0.62 10.77
C GLU A 8 6.33 0.46 9.44
N GLU A 9 6.16 -0.70 8.82
CA GLU A 9 6.51 -0.88 7.42
C GLU A 9 5.36 -0.34 6.57
N PRO A 10 5.59 0.68 5.71
CA PRO A 10 4.55 1.16 4.83
C PRO A 10 4.16 0.07 3.85
N THR A 11 2.87 -0.05 3.57
CA THR A 11 2.41 -0.90 2.47
C THR A 11 2.75 -0.21 1.16
N ILE A 12 3.57 -0.86 0.34
CA ILE A 12 3.95 -0.35 -0.98
C ILE A 12 3.06 -0.97 -2.04
N ALA A 13 2.27 -0.13 -2.72
CA ALA A 13 1.51 -0.51 -3.91
C ALA A 13 2.11 0.15 -5.15
N THR A 14 1.98 -0.49 -6.32
CA THR A 14 2.41 0.10 -7.60
C THR A 14 1.18 0.47 -8.43
N VAL A 15 1.18 1.68 -8.99
CA VAL A 15 0.15 2.15 -9.91
C VAL A 15 0.33 1.39 -11.24
N GLN A 16 -0.53 0.40 -11.47
CA GLN A 16 -0.52 -0.39 -12.71
C GLN A 16 -1.31 0.30 -13.84
N ASP A 17 -2.45 0.90 -13.50
CA ASP A 17 -3.33 1.59 -14.44
C ASP A 17 -3.88 2.86 -13.79
N VAL A 18 -3.24 3.98 -14.11
CA VAL A 18 -3.61 5.30 -13.61
C VAL A 18 -4.99 5.73 -14.10
N SER A 19 -5.45 5.24 -15.26
CA SER A 19 -6.72 5.63 -15.87
C SER A 19 -7.90 5.30 -14.95
N LYS A 20 -7.79 4.20 -14.20
CA LYS A 20 -8.78 3.76 -13.20
C LYS A 20 -8.76 4.60 -11.92
N LEU A 21 -7.70 5.37 -11.71
CA LEU A 21 -7.46 6.14 -10.50
C LEU A 21 -7.60 7.66 -10.71
N GLN A 22 -7.73 8.12 -11.95
CA GLN A 22 -7.88 9.55 -12.31
C GLN A 22 -9.03 10.27 -11.59
N ASN A 23 -10.08 9.53 -11.22
CA ASN A 23 -11.22 10.09 -10.47
C ASN A 23 -10.87 10.49 -9.03
N GLN A 24 -9.71 10.07 -8.52
CA GLN A 24 -9.24 10.44 -7.19
C GLN A 24 -8.23 11.58 -7.29
N ALA A 25 -8.46 12.67 -6.55
CA ALA A 25 -7.58 13.84 -6.56
C ALA A 25 -6.12 13.50 -6.24
N PHE A 26 -5.89 12.53 -5.34
CA PHE A 26 -4.55 12.04 -4.97
C PHE A 26 -3.75 11.45 -6.16
N PHE A 27 -4.45 10.89 -7.15
CA PHE A 27 -3.84 10.26 -8.32
C PHE A 27 -3.91 11.13 -9.58
N LYS A 28 -4.35 12.40 -9.47
CA LYS A 28 -4.50 13.31 -10.61
C LYS A 28 -3.20 13.48 -11.42
N ASN A 29 -2.05 13.48 -10.73
CA ASN A 29 -0.72 13.62 -11.34
C ASN A 29 0.07 12.31 -11.40
N ALA A 30 -0.57 11.19 -11.07
CA ALA A 30 0.07 9.88 -11.04
C ALA A 30 0.36 9.36 -12.46
N GLN A 31 1.28 8.42 -12.54
CA GLN A 31 1.66 7.72 -13.77
C GLN A 31 1.80 6.22 -13.49
N ASN A 32 1.67 5.41 -14.54
CA ASN A 32 1.94 3.97 -14.43
C ASN A 32 3.40 3.75 -14.02
N GLY A 33 3.60 2.92 -13.01
CA GLY A 33 4.91 2.69 -12.38
C GLY A 33 5.20 3.57 -11.15
N ASP A 34 4.35 4.56 -10.85
CA ASP A 34 4.44 5.27 -9.57
C ASP A 34 4.15 4.31 -8.40
N LYS A 35 4.82 4.53 -7.27
CA LYS A 35 4.68 3.76 -6.04
C LYS A 35 3.88 4.55 -5.03
N VAL A 36 2.90 3.89 -4.41
CA VAL A 36 2.12 4.45 -3.31
C VAL A 36 2.62 3.81 -2.03
N LEU A 37 3.10 4.63 -1.10
CA LEU A 37 3.51 4.21 0.23
C LEU A 37 2.39 4.59 1.19
N ILE A 38 1.76 3.60 1.81
CA ILE A 38 0.65 3.79 2.74
C ILE A 38 1.15 3.53 4.16
N TYR A 39 1.11 4.56 4.99
CA TYR A 39 1.38 4.50 6.42
C TYR A 39 0.05 4.43 7.15
N SER A 40 -0.26 3.26 7.70
CA SER A 40 -1.57 2.97 8.27
C SER A 40 -1.74 3.57 9.67
N GLN A 41 -0.71 3.55 10.51
CA GLN A 41 -0.72 4.20 11.82
C GLN A 41 -0.75 5.72 11.66
N ALA A 42 0.04 6.26 10.72
CA ALA A 42 0.05 7.70 10.43
C ALA A 42 -1.15 8.16 9.56
N LYS A 43 -1.98 7.23 9.06
CA LYS A 43 -3.11 7.47 8.16
C LYS A 43 -2.74 8.38 6.98
N LYS A 44 -1.61 8.11 6.35
CA LYS A 44 -1.02 8.93 5.29
C LYS A 44 -0.59 8.08 4.11
N ALA A 45 -0.84 8.57 2.90
CA ALA A 45 -0.32 8.01 1.67
C ALA A 45 0.65 8.99 1.01
N ILE A 46 1.70 8.44 0.43
CA ILE A 46 2.70 9.17 -0.34
C ILE A 46 2.78 8.53 -1.72
N LEU A 47 2.56 9.32 -2.76
CA LEU A 47 2.77 8.91 -4.13
C LEU A 47 4.19 9.31 -4.53
N TYR A 48 5.02 8.32 -4.87
CA TYR A 48 6.42 8.49 -5.21
C TYR A 48 6.70 7.93 -6.60
N ARG A 49 7.43 8.70 -7.40
CA ARG A 49 7.88 8.31 -8.73
C ARG A 49 9.34 7.89 -8.69
N PRO A 50 9.66 6.58 -8.77
CA PRO A 50 11.03 6.09 -8.72
C PRO A 50 11.87 6.50 -9.93
N SER A 51 11.25 6.69 -11.10
CA SER A 51 11.98 7.06 -12.34
C SER A 51 12.61 8.45 -12.27
N THR A 52 12.07 9.34 -11.44
CA THR A 52 12.55 10.71 -11.27
C THR A 52 12.98 11.03 -9.84
N ASP A 53 12.92 10.05 -8.95
CA ASP A 53 13.15 10.19 -7.51
C ASP A 53 12.38 11.35 -6.87
N LYS A 54 11.06 11.41 -7.11
CA LYS A 54 10.21 12.54 -6.67
C LYS A 54 8.96 12.09 -5.96
N ILE A 55 8.59 12.82 -4.92
CA ILE A 55 7.25 12.74 -4.33
C ILE A 55 6.29 13.54 -5.22
N ILE A 56 5.26 12.87 -5.72
CA ILE A 56 4.25 13.43 -6.60
C ILE A 56 3.09 14.04 -5.80
N GLU A 57 2.64 13.34 -4.76
CA GLU A 57 1.49 13.77 -3.97
C GLU A 57 1.54 13.18 -2.55
N VAL A 58 0.99 13.89 -1.58
CA VAL A 58 0.88 13.42 -0.18
C VAL A 58 -0.52 13.71 0.33
N GLY A 59 -1.20 12.70 0.85
CA GLY A 59 -2.60 12.82 1.23
C GLY A 59 -2.96 12.00 2.48
N PRO A 60 -4.05 12.39 3.17
CA PRO A 60 -4.62 11.57 4.23
C PRO A 60 -5.23 10.29 3.65
N VAL A 61 -5.15 9.19 4.39
CA VAL A 61 -5.82 7.93 4.04
C VAL A 61 -6.90 7.65 5.07
N ASN A 62 -8.11 7.46 4.57
CA ASN A 62 -9.21 6.97 5.38
C ASN A 62 -9.18 5.44 5.35
N ILE A 63 -8.47 4.86 6.31
CA ILE A 63 -8.50 3.43 6.56
C ILE A 63 -9.73 3.21 7.43
N GLY A 64 -10.87 2.94 6.79
CA GLY A 64 -12.01 2.36 7.52
C GLY A 64 -11.55 1.02 8.09
N ASP A 65 -11.97 0.69 9.32
CA ASP A 65 -11.68 -0.57 10.01
C ASP A 65 -12.08 -1.79 9.16
N SER A 66 -11.21 -2.15 8.22
CA SER A 66 -11.31 -3.32 7.37
C SER A 66 -10.20 -4.25 7.84
N GLN A 67 -10.31 -4.69 9.10
CA GLN A 67 -9.45 -5.73 9.62
C GLN A 67 -9.63 -6.99 8.78
N GLY A 68 -8.52 -7.44 8.19
CA GLY A 68 -8.15 -8.85 8.11
C GLY A 68 -9.08 -9.81 7.36
N SER A 69 -8.64 -10.20 6.16
CA SER A 69 -8.82 -11.59 5.72
C SER A 69 -7.62 -12.03 4.87
N GLN A 70 -6.48 -12.21 5.53
CA GLN A 70 -5.60 -13.33 5.20
C GLN A 70 -6.21 -14.58 5.83
N GLN A 71 -6.93 -15.38 5.04
CA GLN A 71 -7.10 -16.82 5.24
C GLN A 71 -7.72 -17.35 3.93
N ASN A 72 -7.03 -18.14 3.12
CA ASN A 72 -6.95 -19.56 3.39
C ASN A 72 -5.65 -20.17 2.87
N SER A 73 -4.87 -20.75 3.79
CA SER A 73 -3.88 -21.77 3.51
C SER A 73 -4.61 -23.04 3.07
N ASP A 74 -4.69 -23.30 1.77
CA ASP A 74 -5.01 -24.64 1.26
C ASP A 74 -3.69 -25.41 1.10
N ASN A 75 -3.24 -26.01 2.20
CA ASN A 75 -2.24 -27.07 2.17
C ASN A 75 -2.87 -28.29 2.86
N THR A 76 -3.84 -28.88 2.16
CA THR A 76 -4.45 -30.16 2.51
C THR A 76 -3.48 -31.29 2.18
N GLY A 77 -2.52 -31.50 3.07
CA GLY A 77 -1.83 -32.78 3.19
C GLY A 77 -2.79 -33.83 3.73
N THR A 78 -3.58 -34.46 2.88
CA THR A 78 -4.37 -35.66 3.22
C THR A 78 -3.92 -36.82 2.36
N THR A 79 -2.95 -37.58 2.86
CA THR A 79 -2.72 -38.96 2.44
C THR A 79 -2.33 -39.80 3.66
N GLN A 80 -3.33 -40.18 4.46
CA GLN A 80 -3.38 -41.50 5.10
C GLN A 80 -4.79 -41.72 5.69
N PRO A 81 -5.47 -42.79 5.26
CA PRO A 81 -5.84 -43.80 6.24
C PRO A 81 -5.52 -45.24 5.78
N GLN A 82 -4.94 -45.98 6.73
CA GLN A 82 -4.81 -47.44 6.91
C GLN A 82 -4.37 -48.33 5.74
#